data_AF-A0A9N9DYS5-F1
#
_entry.id   AF-A0A9N9DYS5-F1
#
_cell.length_a   1.000
_cell.length_b   1.000
_cell.length_c   1.000
_cell.angle_alpha   90.00
_cell.angle_beta   90.00
_cell.angle_gamma   90.00
#
_symmetry.space_group_name_H-M   'P 1'
#
loop_
_entity.id
_entity.type
_entity.pdbx_description
1 polymer ?
#
loop_
_entity_poly.entity_id
_entity_poly.type
_entity_poly.pdbx_seq_one_letter_code
_entity_poly.pdbx_strand_id
1 'polypeptide(L)'
;MGPPFLFQTYTALEYDDEYNKVISWGFPAKRNKDDNKPDELFKLHLSDIPDELKPKLPVGYEKAITDYLREIVQAIKDDLSRHWDSLNFYKDVLLVITCPADSSENASSIMRECVYNAGADSSNLIRSLLAEAASTYRNFIRHDQK
;
A
#
# COMPACT_ATOMS: atom_id res chain seq x y z
N MET A 1 -17.42 19.22 2.87
CA MET A 1 -16.08 19.27 3.49
C MET A 1 -15.64 17.82 3.68
N GLY A 2 -14.70 17.33 2.86
CA GLY A 2 -14.13 15.99 3.07
C GLY A 2 -13.32 15.96 4.37
N PRO A 3 -13.10 14.78 4.98
CA PRO A 3 -12.28 14.69 6.17
C PRO A 3 -10.88 15.27 5.90
N PRO A 4 -10.26 15.97 6.86
CA PRO A 4 -8.91 16.48 6.72
C PRO A 4 -7.94 15.34 6.43
N PHE A 5 -7.01 15.57 5.50
CA PHE A 5 -5.95 14.62 5.14
C PHE A 5 -5.24 14.12 6.39
N LEU A 6 -5.32 12.82 6.64
CA LEU A 6 -4.35 12.14 7.47
C LEU A 6 -3.26 11.67 6.50
N PHE A 7 -2.06 12.24 6.61
CA PHE A 7 -0.86 11.78 5.89
C PHE A 7 -0.43 10.36 6.25
N GLN A 8 -1.15 9.75 7.18
CA GLN A 8 -0.99 8.39 7.66
C GLN A 8 -2.32 7.68 7.47
N THR A 9 -2.29 6.38 7.24
CA THR A 9 -3.49 5.53 7.33
C THR A 9 -3.12 4.24 8.06
N TYR A 10 -4.11 3.48 8.51
CA TYR A 10 -3.87 2.14 9.04
C TYR A 10 -3.71 1.13 7.89
N THR A 11 -2.89 0.11 8.13
CA THR A 11 -2.81 -1.06 7.24
C THR A 11 -3.92 -2.03 7.64
N ALA A 12 -5.14 -1.74 7.20
CA ALA A 12 -6.35 -2.46 7.57
C ALA A 12 -7.29 -2.54 6.37
N LEU A 13 -7.90 -3.72 6.18
CA LEU A 13 -8.96 -3.96 5.21
C LEU A 13 -10.17 -4.56 5.90
N GLU A 14 -11.34 -4.17 5.42
CA GLU A 14 -12.61 -4.76 5.75
C GLU A 14 -13.26 -5.24 4.45
N TYR A 15 -13.68 -6.50 4.43
CA TYR A 15 -14.34 -7.12 3.30
C TYR A 15 -15.84 -7.27 3.53
N ASP A 16 -16.58 -7.52 2.46
CA ASP A 16 -17.91 -8.10 2.55
C ASP A 16 -17.88 -9.53 3.15
N ASP A 17 -19.04 -10.04 3.53
CA ASP A 17 -19.17 -11.36 4.19
C ASP A 17 -18.64 -12.52 3.34
N GLU A 18 -18.54 -12.33 2.02
CA GLU A 18 -18.01 -13.31 1.08
C GLU A 18 -16.52 -13.14 0.77
N TYR A 19 -15.85 -12.14 1.36
CA TYR A 19 -14.45 -11.79 1.12
C TYR A 19 -14.09 -11.47 -0.34
N ASN A 20 -15.09 -11.12 -1.14
CA ASN A 20 -14.99 -10.84 -2.56
C ASN A 20 -14.61 -9.38 -2.80
N LYS A 21 -15.09 -8.45 -1.97
CA LYS A 21 -14.89 -7.00 -2.16
C LYS A 21 -14.45 -6.32 -0.88
N VAL A 22 -13.51 -5.38 -1.03
CA VAL A 22 -13.17 -4.44 0.05
C VAL A 22 -14.31 -3.44 0.18
N ILE A 23 -14.94 -3.38 1.36
CA ILE A 23 -16.00 -2.42 1.66
C ILE A 23 -15.46 -1.19 2.38
N SER A 24 -14.33 -1.34 3.10
CA SER A 24 -13.63 -0.22 3.71
C SER A 24 -12.14 -0.53 3.91
N TRP A 25 -11.30 0.51 4.00
CA TRP A 25 -9.86 0.36 4.22
C TRP A 25 -9.34 1.47 5.13
N GLY A 26 -8.19 1.25 5.77
CA GLY A 26 -7.51 2.27 6.57
C GLY A 26 -8.25 2.65 7.86
N PHE A 27 -8.38 3.95 8.13
CA PHE A 27 -9.09 4.46 9.31
C PHE A 27 -10.55 4.00 9.41
N PRO A 28 -11.35 4.04 8.32
CA PRO A 28 -12.69 3.43 8.29
C PRO A 28 -12.70 1.98 8.78
N ALA A 29 -11.87 1.11 8.18
CA ALA A 29 -11.83 -0.32 8.51
C ALA A 29 -11.48 -0.57 9.98
N LYS A 30 -10.52 0.20 10.53
CA LYS A 30 -10.13 0.06 11.95
C LYS A 30 -11.21 0.49 12.94
N ARG A 31 -12.12 1.39 12.53
CA ARG A 31 -13.14 1.96 13.43
C ARG A 31 -14.38 1.08 13.55
N ASN A 32 -14.58 0.12 12.64
CA ASN A 32 -15.67 -0.83 12.76
C ASN A 32 -15.39 -1.79 13.93
N LYS A 33 -16.34 -1.82 14.86
CA LYS A 33 -16.30 -2.57 16.12
C LYS A 33 -17.08 -3.88 16.05
N ASP A 34 -17.64 -4.21 14.88
CA ASP A 34 -18.34 -5.48 14.70
C ASP A 34 -17.34 -6.64 14.77
N ASP A 35 -17.83 -7.83 15.13
CA ASP A 35 -17.04 -9.03 15.42
C ASP A 35 -16.13 -9.50 14.26
N ASN A 36 -16.32 -8.93 13.05
CA ASN A 36 -15.39 -9.06 11.93
C ASN A 36 -14.13 -8.22 12.19
N LYS A 37 -13.14 -8.84 12.84
CA LYS A 37 -11.82 -8.24 13.03
C LYS A 37 -11.22 -7.85 11.67
N PRO A 38 -10.86 -6.57 11.46
CA PRO A 38 -10.24 -6.14 10.22
C PRO A 38 -8.93 -6.90 9.98
N ASP A 39 -8.64 -7.16 8.71
CA ASP A 39 -7.39 -7.80 8.30
C ASP A 39 -6.26 -6.78 8.43
N GLU A 40 -5.67 -6.70 9.62
CA GLU A 40 -4.57 -5.75 9.91
C GLU A 40 -3.18 -6.39 9.82
N LEU A 41 -3.13 -7.73 9.82
CA LEU A 41 -1.89 -8.48 10.05
C LEU A 41 -1.34 -9.13 8.78
N PHE A 42 -1.93 -8.89 7.61
CA PHE A 42 -1.45 -9.46 6.34
C PHE A 42 0.00 -9.04 6.02
N LYS A 43 0.44 -7.87 6.50
CA LYS A 43 1.84 -7.42 6.37
C LYS A 43 2.85 -8.32 7.08
N LEU A 44 2.45 -9.10 8.09
CA LEU A 44 3.33 -10.04 8.79
C LEU A 44 3.71 -11.24 7.90
N HIS A 45 2.96 -11.50 6.82
CA HIS A 45 3.33 -12.51 5.83
C HIS A 45 4.52 -12.10 4.97
N LEU A 46 4.89 -10.81 4.99
CA LEU A 46 6.10 -10.27 4.36
C LEU A 46 7.33 -10.32 5.27
N SER A 47 7.16 -10.64 6.55
CA SER A 47 8.24 -10.74 7.52
C SER A 47 8.89 -12.13 7.48
N ASP A 48 10.17 -12.21 7.87
CA ASP A 48 10.93 -13.46 7.98
C ASP A 48 10.57 -14.28 9.24
N ILE A 49 9.32 -14.20 9.70
CA ILE A 49 8.85 -15.00 10.83
C ILE A 49 8.46 -16.40 10.35
N PRO A 50 8.66 -17.45 11.18
CA PRO A 50 8.20 -18.79 10.87
C PRO A 50 6.72 -18.82 10.46
N ASP A 51 6.38 -19.62 9.45
CA ASP A 51 5.02 -19.71 8.92
C ASP A 51 3.99 -20.11 9.99
N GLU A 52 4.41 -20.89 10.99
CA GLU A 52 3.58 -21.28 12.14
C GLU A 52 3.14 -20.10 13.01
N LEU A 53 3.91 -19.00 12.99
CA LEU A 53 3.61 -17.77 13.72
C LEU A 53 2.86 -16.75 12.87
N LYS A 54 2.73 -17.00 11.55
CA LYS A 54 1.98 -16.10 10.68
C LYS A 54 0.48 -16.21 10.99
N PRO A 55 -0.22 -15.07 11.08
CA PRO A 55 -1.65 -15.07 11.38
C PRO A 55 -2.42 -15.76 10.27
N LYS A 56 -3.44 -16.55 10.63
CA LYS A 56 -4.43 -17.00 9.65
C LYS A 56 -5.25 -15.81 9.20
N LEU A 57 -5.34 -15.64 7.89
CA LEU A 57 -6.12 -14.59 7.25
C LEU A 57 -7.37 -15.23 6.63
N PRO A 58 -8.50 -14.52 6.57
CA PRO A 58 -9.70 -15.00 5.90
C PRO A 58 -9.52 -15.03 4.37
N VAL A 59 -8.63 -14.19 3.84
CA VAL A 59 -8.17 -14.21 2.44
C VAL A 59 -6.68 -14.52 2.35
N GLY A 60 -6.21 -15.00 1.20
CA GLY A 60 -4.77 -15.12 0.95
C GLY A 60 -4.04 -13.78 1.15
N TYR A 61 -2.84 -13.82 1.73
CA TYR A 61 -2.08 -12.59 2.04
C TYR A 61 -1.76 -11.78 0.78
N GLU A 62 -1.48 -12.44 -0.34
CA GLU A 62 -1.22 -11.79 -1.64
C GLU A 62 -2.44 -10.99 -2.11
N LYS A 63 -3.64 -11.56 -1.95
CA LYS A 63 -4.91 -10.87 -2.23
C LYS A 63 -5.07 -9.66 -1.33
N ALA A 64 -4.87 -9.81 -0.01
CA ALA A 64 -4.99 -8.70 0.94
C ALA A 64 -4.01 -7.56 0.65
N ILE A 65 -2.75 -7.88 0.35
CA ILE A 65 -1.73 -6.89 0.00
C ILE A 65 -2.12 -6.18 -1.30
N THR A 66 -2.51 -6.93 -2.34
CA THR A 66 -2.95 -6.39 -3.63
C THR A 66 -4.14 -5.46 -3.47
N ASP A 67 -5.16 -5.90 -2.73
CA ASP A 67 -6.38 -5.14 -2.50
C ASP A 67 -6.08 -3.85 -1.73
N TYR A 68 -5.22 -3.89 -0.70
CA TYR A 68 -4.80 -2.70 0.05
C TYR A 68 -4.02 -1.71 -0.80
N LEU A 69 -3.08 -2.20 -1.61
CA LEU A 69 -2.29 -1.36 -2.52
C LEU A 69 -3.19 -0.70 -3.57
N ARG A 70 -4.22 -1.40 -4.06
CA ARG A 70 -5.19 -0.86 -5.01
C ARG A 70 -5.95 0.32 -4.42
N GLU A 71 -6.43 0.19 -3.17
CA GLU A 71 -7.10 1.30 -2.48
C GLU A 71 -6.18 2.51 -2.29
N ILE A 72 -4.91 2.29 -1.91
CA ILE A 72 -3.91 3.37 -1.81
C ILE A 72 -3.69 4.05 -3.16
N VAL A 73 -3.43 3.28 -4.22
CA VAL A 73 -3.16 3.83 -5.56
C VAL A 73 -4.37 4.62 -6.06
N GLN A 74 -5.58 4.13 -5.83
CA GLN A 74 -6.81 4.83 -6.21
C GLN A 74 -6.98 6.13 -5.41
N ALA A 75 -6.72 6.11 -4.11
CA ALA A 75 -6.79 7.31 -3.27
C ALA A 75 -5.80 8.39 -3.73
N ILE A 76 -4.57 8.00 -4.10
CA ILE A 76 -3.57 8.93 -4.64
C ILE A 76 -4.04 9.48 -6.00
N LYS A 77 -4.55 8.65 -6.91
CA LYS A 77 -5.08 9.08 -8.22
C LYS A 77 -6.21 10.10 -8.06
N ASP A 78 -7.17 9.80 -7.19
CA ASP A 78 -8.29 10.67 -6.87
C ASP A 78 -7.84 11.99 -6.26
N ASP A 79 -6.78 11.98 -5.46
CA ASP A 79 -6.24 13.19 -4.86
C ASP A 79 -5.50 14.06 -5.86
N LEU A 80 -4.59 13.46 -6.64
CA LEU A 80 -3.82 14.18 -7.66
C LEU A 80 -4.75 14.79 -8.72
N SER A 81 -5.78 14.05 -9.16
CA SER A 81 -6.75 14.56 -10.13
C SER A 81 -7.60 15.72 -9.62
N ARG A 82 -7.82 15.85 -8.30
CA ARG A 82 -8.53 17.01 -7.71
C ARG A 82 -7.69 18.27 -7.65
N HIS A 83 -6.36 18.13 -7.64
CA HIS A 83 -5.43 19.24 -7.49
C HIS A 83 -4.75 19.64 -8.82
N TRP A 84 -4.66 18.71 -9.78
CA TRP A 84 -4.00 18.92 -11.07
C TRP A 84 -4.79 18.31 -12.24
N ASP A 85 -5.58 19.15 -12.93
CA ASP A 85 -6.47 18.74 -14.02
C ASP A 85 -5.76 18.12 -15.25
N SER A 86 -4.48 18.45 -15.47
CA SER A 86 -3.70 17.98 -16.63
C SER A 86 -2.73 16.85 -16.31
N LEU A 87 -2.68 16.38 -15.06
CA LEU A 87 -1.73 15.34 -14.63
C LEU A 87 -2.18 13.97 -15.14
N ASN A 88 -1.30 13.30 -15.89
CA ASN A 88 -1.50 11.92 -16.27
C ASN A 88 -0.76 11.00 -15.30
N PHE A 89 -1.51 10.32 -14.43
CA PHE A 89 -0.94 9.46 -13.40
C PHE A 89 0.09 8.44 -13.92
N TYR A 90 -0.15 7.84 -15.07
CA TYR A 90 0.72 6.78 -15.59
C TYR A 90 1.96 7.32 -16.31
N LYS A 91 1.98 8.61 -16.69
CA LYS A 91 3.10 9.24 -17.39
C LYS A 91 3.93 10.13 -16.50
N ASP A 92 3.27 10.83 -15.57
CA ASP A 92 3.85 11.94 -14.83
C ASP A 92 4.16 11.58 -13.36
N VAL A 93 3.70 10.41 -12.89
CA VAL A 93 3.87 9.97 -11.49
C VAL A 93 4.70 8.71 -11.43
N LEU A 94 5.77 8.76 -10.63
CA LEU A 94 6.55 7.60 -10.23
C LEU A 94 6.18 7.22 -8.79
N LEU A 95 5.65 6.02 -8.60
CA LEU A 95 5.39 5.48 -7.26
C LEU A 95 6.61 4.70 -6.75
N VAL A 96 7.15 5.13 -5.61
CA VAL A 96 8.23 4.42 -4.90
C VAL A 96 7.70 3.86 -3.60
N ILE A 97 7.57 2.54 -3.53
CA ILE A 97 7.12 1.83 -2.31
C ILE A 97 8.34 1.26 -1.59
N THR A 98 8.44 1.50 -0.30
CA THR A 98 9.50 0.94 0.54
C THR A 98 9.01 -0.35 1.20
N CYS A 99 9.88 -1.36 1.20
CA CYS A 99 9.71 -2.60 1.96
C CYS A 99 10.84 -2.64 3.02
N PRO A 100 10.59 -3.09 4.26
CA PRO A 100 11.61 -3.23 5.33
C PRO A 100 12.87 -4.04 4.91
N ALA A 101 14.03 -3.76 5.52
CA ALA A 101 15.35 -4.31 5.12
C ALA A 101 15.58 -5.75 5.56
N ASP A 102 14.85 -6.10 6.62
CA ASP A 102 14.63 -7.40 7.19
C ASP A 102 13.57 -8.21 6.44
N SER A 103 13.01 -7.67 5.35
CA SER A 103 12.17 -8.44 4.45
C SER A 103 13.04 -9.35 3.58
N SER A 104 12.64 -10.62 3.44
CA SER A 104 13.36 -11.57 2.60
C SER A 104 13.29 -11.18 1.12
N GLU A 105 14.19 -11.70 0.27
CA GLU A 105 14.11 -11.49 -1.19
C GLU A 105 12.73 -11.86 -1.74
N ASN A 106 12.08 -12.86 -1.15
CA ASN A 106 10.71 -13.27 -1.46
C ASN A 106 9.68 -12.17 -1.18
N ALA A 107 9.80 -11.43 -0.08
CA ALA A 107 8.87 -10.35 0.24
C ALA A 107 8.91 -9.22 -0.79
N SER A 108 10.10 -8.92 -1.32
CA SER A 108 10.25 -7.94 -2.42
C SER A 108 9.60 -8.43 -3.72
N SER A 109 9.69 -9.73 -4.01
CA SER A 109 9.01 -10.33 -5.17
C SER A 109 7.48 -10.28 -5.02
N ILE A 110 6.97 -10.70 -3.86
CA ILE A 110 5.53 -10.67 -3.53
C ILE A 110 5.00 -9.24 -3.64
N MET A 111 5.69 -8.26 -3.05
CA MET A 111 5.28 -6.86 -3.11
C MET A 111 5.23 -6.36 -4.54
N ARG A 112 6.23 -6.70 -5.37
CA ARG A 112 6.27 -6.30 -6.79
C ARG A 112 5.07 -6.84 -7.56
N GLU A 113 4.76 -8.11 -7.35
CA GLU A 113 3.61 -8.75 -7.98
C GLU A 113 2.28 -8.14 -7.51
N CYS A 114 2.13 -7.91 -6.20
CA CYS A 114 0.92 -7.31 -5.64
C CYS A 114 0.71 -5.87 -6.15
N VAL A 115 1.76 -5.07 -6.29
CA VAL A 115 1.68 -3.71 -6.89
C VAL A 115 1.23 -3.77 -8.34
N TYR A 116 1.80 -4.69 -9.11
CA TYR A 116 1.40 -4.89 -10.50
C TYR A 116 -0.10 -5.25 -10.61
N ASN A 117 -0.53 -6.23 -9.80
CA ASN A 117 -1.92 -6.69 -9.77
C ASN A 117 -2.89 -5.62 -9.24
N ALA A 118 -2.40 -4.67 -8.43
CA ALA A 118 -3.17 -3.54 -7.95
C ALA A 118 -3.45 -2.46 -9.02
N GLY A 119 -2.95 -2.63 -10.24
CA GLY A 119 -3.15 -1.68 -11.33
C GLY A 119 -2.24 -0.46 -11.26
N ALA A 120 -1.13 -0.56 -10.52
CA ALA A 120 0.03 0.29 -10.76
C ALA A 120 0.81 -0.34 -11.92
N ASP A 121 1.03 0.42 -12.99
CA ASP A 121 1.79 -0.07 -14.14
C ASP A 121 3.18 -0.55 -13.67
N SER A 122 3.61 -1.71 -14.14
CA SER A 122 4.84 -2.40 -13.73
C SER A 122 6.12 -1.55 -13.84
N SER A 123 6.08 -0.48 -14.64
CA SER A 123 7.15 0.51 -14.77
C SER A 123 7.37 1.35 -13.50
N ASN A 124 6.38 1.43 -12.60
CA ASN A 124 6.47 2.06 -11.30
C ASN A 124 7.12 1.11 -10.29
N LEU A 125 8.42 0.90 -10.48
CA LEU A 125 9.22 -0.09 -9.76
C LEU A 125 9.34 0.24 -8.26
N ILE A 126 8.87 -0.68 -7.43
CA ILE A 126 9.31 -0.85 -6.05
C ILE A 126 10.83 -1.01 -6.06
N ARG A 127 11.55 -0.01 -5.57
CA ARG A 127 12.96 -0.13 -5.19
C ARG A 127 13.01 -0.25 -3.67
N SER A 128 13.49 -1.38 -3.17
CA SER A 128 13.82 -1.58 -1.75
C SER A 128 14.92 -0.60 -1.35
N LEU A 129 14.54 0.54 -0.78
CA LEU A 129 15.44 1.66 -0.53
C LEU A 129 15.43 2.02 0.95
N LEU A 130 15.98 1.14 1.77
CA LEU A 130 15.91 1.30 3.22
C LEU A 130 16.94 2.26 3.78
N ALA A 131 18.09 2.35 3.13
CA ALA A 131 19.09 3.37 3.47
C ALA A 131 18.89 4.66 2.65
N GLU A 132 18.53 4.54 1.37
CA GLU A 132 18.55 5.71 0.48
C GLU A 132 17.18 6.36 0.20
N ALA A 133 16.02 5.86 0.67
CA ALA A 133 14.76 6.60 0.48
C ALA A 133 14.81 7.97 1.19
N ALA A 134 15.31 8.01 2.42
CA ALA A 134 15.45 9.25 3.19
C ALA A 134 16.50 10.21 2.61
N SER A 135 17.56 9.69 1.96
CA SER A 135 18.57 10.52 1.29
C SER A 135 18.15 10.93 -0.12
N THR A 136 17.48 10.05 -0.86
CA THR A 136 16.93 10.32 -2.20
C THR A 136 15.83 11.37 -2.12
N TYR A 137 14.92 11.27 -1.14
CA TYR A 137 13.92 12.33 -0.88
C TYR A 137 14.60 13.67 -0.59
N ARG A 138 15.66 13.68 0.24
CA ARG A 138 16.46 14.89 0.51
C ARG A 138 17.14 15.44 -0.75
N ASN A 139 17.62 14.58 -1.64
CA ASN A 139 18.28 14.98 -2.88
C ASN A 139 17.29 15.47 -3.94
N PHE A 140 16.10 14.87 -4.02
CA PHE A 140 15.00 15.29 -4.90
C PHE A 140 14.52 16.69 -4.52
N ILE A 141 14.24 16.94 -3.23
CA ILE A 141 13.84 18.29 -2.76
C ILE A 141 14.94 19.33 -2.98
N ARG A 142 16.23 18.96 -2.87
CA ARG A 142 17.34 19.88 -3.16
C ARG A 142 17.47 20.25 -4.63
N HIS A 143 17.07 19.37 -5.54
CA HIS A 143 17.16 19.63 -6.98
C HIS A 143 16.03 20.53 -7.49
N ASP A 144 14.87 20.52 -6.84
CA ASP A 144 13.68 21.31 -7.20
C ASP A 144 13.70 22.75 -6.64
N GLN A 145 14.71 23.09 -5.83
CA GLN A 145 14.92 24.43 -5.23
C GLN A 145 16.01 25.25 -5.97
N LYS A 146 16.36 24.88 -7.20
CA LYS A 146 17.34 25.58 -8.05
C LYS A 146 16.69 25.97 -9.38
#